data_AF-A0AA35NM63-F1
#
_entry.id   AF-A0AA35NM63-F1
#
_cell.length_a   1.000
_cell.length_b   1.000
_cell.length_c   1.000
_cell.angle_alpha   90.00
_cell.angle_beta   90.00
_cell.angle_gamma   90.00
#
_symmetry.space_group_name_H-M   'P 1'
#
loop_
_entity.id
_entity.type
_entity.pdbx_description
1 polymer ?
#
loop_
_entity_poly.entity_id
_entity_poly.type
_entity_poly.pdbx_seq_one_letter_code
_entity_poly.pdbx_strand_id
1 'polypeptide(L)'
;MTMDFDGLLTLEEQYYQDGYREGQNENLKQNFLEGKQFGLQVGFQRFIILGQMKGLCDVLDSYNFQNPMLEKNIHTVRTLINGLKMNNDDENVVGFEKTLVKLKNKFRTILIALQRLIKDEKKKSLTFEMFEDVSRAIAGEIKGFVEDDESTKKKSTQDQAQSW
;
A
#
# COMPACT_ATOMS: atom_id res chain seq x y z
N MET A 1 66.43 -9.63 -2.67
CA MET A 1 65.18 -9.14 -3.28
C MET A 1 64.41 -8.45 -2.16
N THR A 2 64.60 -7.15 -2.00
CA THR A 2 63.87 -6.34 -1.02
C THR A 2 62.45 -6.17 -1.55
N MET A 3 61.48 -6.75 -0.84
CA MET A 3 60.06 -6.60 -1.17
C MET A 3 59.69 -5.11 -1.01
N ASP A 4 59.12 -4.52 -2.05
CA ASP A 4 58.70 -3.12 -2.05
C ASP A 4 57.37 -2.98 -1.29
N PHE A 5 57.49 -2.74 0.01
CA PHE A 5 56.35 -2.61 0.92
C PHE A 5 55.54 -1.33 0.67
N ASP A 6 56.15 -0.27 0.13
CA ASP A 6 55.45 0.98 -0.17
C ASP A 6 54.50 0.82 -1.37
N GLY A 7 54.94 0.07 -2.39
CA GLY A 7 54.07 -0.32 -3.51
C GLY A 7 52.88 -1.19 -3.08
N LEU A 8 53.10 -2.11 -2.14
CA LEU A 8 52.04 -2.97 -1.59
C LEU A 8 51.02 -2.19 -0.75
N LEU A 9 51.48 -1.27 0.11
CA LEU A 9 50.62 -0.41 0.92
C LEU A 9 49.76 0.53 0.06
N THR A 10 50.34 1.07 -1.01
CA THR A 10 49.62 1.92 -1.98
C THR A 10 48.54 1.13 -2.71
N LEU A 11 48.83 -0.12 -3.08
CA LEU A 11 47.88 -1.01 -3.73
C LEU A 11 46.73 -1.39 -2.79
N GLU A 12 47.04 -1.71 -1.53
CA GLU A 12 46.04 -2.04 -0.51
C GLU A 12 45.08 -0.87 -0.25
N GLU A 13 45.62 0.34 -0.06
CA GLU A 13 44.83 1.57 0.11
C GLU A 13 43.91 1.82 -1.08
N GLN A 14 44.41 1.60 -2.31
CA GLN A 14 43.60 1.71 -3.51
C GLN A 14 42.42 0.72 -3.51
N TYR A 15 42.66 -0.55 -3.16
CA TYR A 15 41.60 -1.55 -3.07
C TYR A 15 40.59 -1.26 -1.95
N TYR A 16 41.02 -0.69 -0.82
CA TYR A 16 40.08 -0.22 0.21
C TYR A 16 39.18 0.90 -0.31
N GLN A 17 39.75 1.91 -0.97
CA GLN A 17 38.99 3.01 -1.52
C GLN A 17 38.03 2.56 -2.63
N ASP A 18 38.47 1.66 -3.50
CA ASP A 18 37.65 1.08 -4.55
C ASP A 18 36.53 0.22 -3.97
N GLY A 19 36.82 -0.64 -2.99
CA GLY A 19 35.81 -1.45 -2.30
C GLY A 19 34.79 -0.59 -1.54
N TYR A 20 35.23 0.49 -0.89
CA TYR A 20 34.34 1.42 -0.20
C TYR A 20 33.43 2.17 -1.17
N ARG A 21 33.96 2.67 -2.28
CA ARG A 21 33.18 3.34 -3.34
C ARG A 21 32.21 2.39 -4.00
N GLU A 22 32.63 1.17 -4.29
CA GLU A 22 31.76 0.14 -4.88
C GLU A 22 30.63 -0.21 -3.91
N GLY A 23 30.94 -0.43 -2.63
CA GLY A 23 29.95 -0.70 -1.60
C GLY A 23 28.94 0.44 -1.43
N GLN A 24 29.39 1.69 -1.43
CA GLN A 24 28.48 2.85 -1.40
C GLN A 24 27.59 2.91 -2.64
N ASN A 25 28.17 2.74 -3.83
CA ASN A 25 27.44 2.83 -5.09
C ASN A 25 26.38 1.72 -5.21
N GLU A 26 26.73 0.50 -4.83
CA GLU A 26 25.81 -0.63 -4.81
C GLU A 26 24.70 -0.41 -3.78
N ASN A 27 25.05 0.04 -2.57
CA ASN A 27 24.07 0.34 -1.52
C ASN A 27 23.08 1.42 -1.96
N LEU A 28 23.54 2.50 -2.58
CA LEU A 28 22.67 3.56 -3.10
C LEU A 28 21.70 3.04 -4.17
N LYS A 29 22.18 2.23 -5.11
CA LYS A 29 21.33 1.61 -6.15
C LYS A 29 20.29 0.68 -5.53
N GLN A 30 20.72 -0.19 -4.61
CA GLN A 30 19.84 -1.16 -3.97
C GLN A 30 18.77 -0.48 -3.10
N ASN A 31 19.15 0.51 -2.28
CA ASN A 31 18.20 1.28 -1.47
C ASN A 31 17.17 2.00 -2.34
N PHE A 32 17.60 2.57 -3.46
CA PHE A 32 16.70 3.25 -4.39
C PHE A 32 15.71 2.28 -5.04
N LEU A 33 16.18 1.10 -5.46
CA LEU A 33 15.34 0.06 -6.04
C LEU A 33 14.34 -0.48 -5.02
N GLU A 34 14.79 -0.78 -3.80
CA GLU A 34 13.97 -1.25 -2.70
C GLU A 34 12.91 -0.21 -2.34
N GLY A 35 13.28 1.06 -2.20
CA GLY A 35 12.33 2.15 -1.91
C GLY A 35 11.24 2.27 -2.98
N LYS A 36 11.60 2.11 -4.26
CA LYS A 36 10.62 2.08 -5.36
C LYS A 36 9.68 0.88 -5.29
N GLN A 37 10.22 -0.31 -5.06
CA GLN A 37 9.42 -1.53 -4.93
C GLN A 37 8.46 -1.43 -3.75
N PHE A 38 8.95 -0.95 -2.61
CA PHE A 38 8.16 -0.73 -1.41
C PHE A 38 7.03 0.28 -1.66
N GLY A 39 7.34 1.43 -2.25
CA GLY A 39 6.32 2.44 -2.56
C GLY A 39 5.22 1.91 -3.49
N LEU A 40 5.59 1.14 -4.52
CA LEU A 40 4.63 0.51 -5.42
C LEU A 40 3.75 -0.51 -4.70
N GLN A 41 4.34 -1.34 -3.84
CA GLN A 41 3.63 -2.35 -3.07
C GLN A 41 2.62 -1.72 -2.11
N VAL A 42 3.05 -0.73 -1.31
CA VAL A 42 2.18 -0.03 -0.36
C VAL A 42 1.06 0.70 -1.10
N GLY A 43 1.36 1.36 -2.21
CA GLY A 43 0.36 1.98 -3.07
C GLY A 43 -0.69 0.97 -3.54
N PHE A 44 -0.25 -0.15 -4.11
CA PHE A 44 -1.18 -1.18 -4.58
C PHE A 44 -2.07 -1.71 -3.44
N GLN A 45 -1.49 -2.05 -2.29
CA GLN A 45 -2.25 -2.53 -1.12
C GLN A 45 -3.30 -1.52 -0.63
N ARG A 46 -2.98 -0.22 -0.64
CA ARG A 46 -3.91 0.84 -0.23
C ARG A 46 -5.06 1.01 -1.23
N PHE A 47 -4.78 0.96 -2.53
CA PHE A 47 -5.76 1.34 -3.55
C PHE A 47 -6.55 0.18 -4.16
N ILE A 48 -6.09 -1.08 -4.04
CA ILE A 48 -6.77 -2.23 -4.65
C ILE A 48 -8.23 -2.37 -4.19
N ILE A 49 -8.48 -2.24 -2.88
CA ILE A 49 -9.82 -2.37 -2.31
C ILE A 49 -10.76 -1.26 -2.81
N LEU A 50 -10.23 -0.05 -3.02
CA LEU A 50 -10.98 1.09 -3.56
C LEU A 50 -11.39 0.84 -5.01
N GLY A 51 -10.47 0.32 -5.82
CA GLY A 51 -10.75 -0.08 -7.20
C GLY A 51 -11.86 -1.12 -7.28
N GLN A 52 -11.83 -2.12 -6.40
CA GLN A 52 -12.85 -3.17 -6.35
C GLN A 52 -14.21 -2.64 -5.86
N MET A 53 -14.23 -1.76 -4.85
CA MET A 53 -15.47 -1.11 -4.39
C MET A 53 -16.11 -0.29 -5.51
N LYS A 54 -15.29 0.48 -6.26
CA LYS A 54 -15.74 1.22 -7.43
C LYS A 54 -16.29 0.28 -8.50
N GLY A 55 -15.58 -0.80 -8.81
CA GLY A 55 -16.01 -1.80 -9.79
C GLY A 55 -17.36 -2.43 -9.42
N LEU A 56 -17.56 -2.79 -8.14
CA LEU A 56 -18.86 -3.30 -7.68
C LEU A 56 -19.95 -2.24 -7.84
N CYS A 57 -19.69 -0.98 -7.47
CA CYS A 57 -20.65 0.11 -7.68
C CYS A 57 -21.03 0.27 -9.16
N ASP A 58 -20.06 0.21 -10.06
CA ASP A 58 -20.29 0.32 -11.52
C ASP A 58 -21.16 -0.85 -12.02
N VAL A 59 -20.94 -2.06 -11.51
CA VAL A 59 -21.78 -3.24 -11.81
C VAL A 59 -23.20 -3.07 -11.25
N LEU A 60 -23.35 -2.61 -10.00
CA LEU A 60 -24.67 -2.39 -9.39
C LEU A 60 -25.48 -1.32 -10.11
N ASP A 61 -24.84 -0.23 -10.54
CA ASP A 61 -25.48 0.81 -11.36
C ASP A 61 -26.00 0.22 -12.68
N SER A 62 -25.25 -0.71 -13.30
CA SER A 62 -25.64 -1.33 -14.58
C SER A 62 -26.91 -2.20 -14.47
N TYR A 63 -27.17 -2.79 -13.29
CA TYR A 63 -28.39 -3.56 -13.04
C TYR A 63 -29.62 -2.69 -12.79
N ASN A 64 -29.45 -1.39 -12.56
CA ASN A 64 -30.51 -0.40 -12.44
C ASN A 64 -31.66 -0.85 -11.51
N PHE A 65 -31.34 -1.14 -10.24
CA PHE A 65 -32.28 -1.62 -9.23
C PHE A 65 -33.45 -0.67 -8.88
N GLN A 66 -33.52 0.52 -9.48
CA GLN A 66 -34.55 1.55 -9.23
C GLN A 66 -34.71 1.85 -7.75
N ASN A 67 -33.59 1.94 -7.02
CA ASN A 67 -33.55 2.18 -5.59
C ASN A 67 -32.80 3.50 -5.31
N PRO A 68 -33.52 4.60 -5.03
CA PRO A 68 -32.91 5.92 -4.86
C PRO A 68 -31.87 5.98 -3.73
N MET A 69 -32.05 5.17 -2.68
CA MET A 69 -31.11 5.12 -1.56
C MET A 69 -29.79 4.43 -1.97
N LEU A 70 -29.90 3.33 -2.74
CA LEU A 70 -28.74 2.63 -3.28
C LEU A 70 -27.96 3.54 -4.24
N GLU A 71 -28.65 4.19 -5.17
CA GLU A 71 -28.04 5.13 -6.13
C GLU A 71 -27.31 6.28 -5.42
N LYS A 72 -27.94 6.88 -4.40
CA LYS A 72 -27.30 7.92 -3.58
C LYS A 72 -26.05 7.41 -2.85
N ASN A 73 -26.09 6.21 -2.30
CA ASN A 73 -24.96 5.61 -1.61
C ASN A 73 -23.81 5.30 -2.59
N ILE A 74 -24.13 4.75 -3.77
CA ILE A 74 -23.16 4.50 -4.85
C ILE A 74 -22.50 5.81 -5.29
N HIS A 75 -23.29 6.85 -5.55
CA HIS A 75 -22.77 8.17 -5.90
C HIS A 75 -21.82 8.72 -4.82
N THR A 76 -22.20 8.59 -3.54
CA THR A 76 -21.37 9.02 -2.41
C THR A 76 -20.03 8.29 -2.38
N VAL A 77 -20.03 6.96 -2.55
CA VAL A 77 -18.80 6.16 -2.60
C VAL A 77 -17.93 6.60 -3.78
N ARG A 78 -18.50 6.78 -4.97
CA ARG A 78 -17.76 7.22 -6.17
C ARG A 78 -17.12 8.59 -5.97
N THR A 79 -17.85 9.55 -5.39
CA THR A 79 -17.33 10.89 -5.08
C THR A 79 -16.18 10.84 -4.07
N LEU A 80 -16.29 10.00 -3.03
CA LEU A 80 -15.20 9.83 -2.05
C LEU A 80 -13.96 9.21 -2.69
N ILE A 81 -14.09 8.19 -3.55
CA ILE A 81 -12.96 7.58 -4.26
C ILE A 81 -12.29 8.60 -5.18
N ASN A 82 -13.06 9.33 -5.98
CA ASN A 82 -12.53 10.30 -6.95
C ASN A 82 -11.88 11.53 -6.28
N GLY A 83 -12.26 11.85 -5.04
CA GLY A 83 -11.69 12.94 -4.27
C GLY A 83 -10.33 12.62 -3.63
N LEU A 84 -9.87 11.36 -3.69
CA LEU A 84 -8.60 10.96 -3.08
C LEU A 84 -7.41 11.49 -3.89
N LYS A 85 -6.50 12.14 -3.18
CA LYS A 85 -5.18 12.50 -3.69
C LYS A 85 -4.27 11.26 -3.65
N MET A 86 -3.50 11.02 -4.72
CA MET A 86 -2.62 9.86 -4.86
C MET A 86 -1.12 10.19 -4.65
N ASN A 87 -0.84 11.36 -4.10
CA ASN A 87 0.52 11.76 -3.69
C ASN A 87 0.85 11.21 -2.29
N ASN A 88 2.15 11.16 -1.97
CA ASN A 88 2.66 10.62 -0.71
C ASN A 88 2.94 11.69 0.35
N ASP A 89 2.34 12.88 0.24
CA ASP A 89 2.51 13.91 1.26
C ASP A 89 1.83 13.48 2.57
N ASP A 90 2.45 13.76 3.72
CA ASP A 90 1.97 13.30 5.03
C ASP A 90 0.51 13.67 5.31
N GLU A 91 0.10 14.89 4.93
CA GLU A 91 -1.29 15.34 5.06
C GLU A 91 -2.27 14.48 4.25
N ASN A 92 -1.86 14.07 3.06
CA ASN A 92 -2.68 13.25 2.16
C ASN A 92 -2.76 11.80 2.65
N VAL A 93 -1.70 11.27 3.28
CA VAL A 93 -1.72 9.96 3.94
C VAL A 93 -2.72 9.96 5.11
N VAL A 94 -2.67 10.98 5.97
CA VAL A 94 -3.63 11.12 7.08
C VAL A 94 -5.07 11.32 6.57
N GLY A 95 -5.24 12.11 5.51
CA GLY A 95 -6.53 12.31 4.85
C GLY A 95 -7.10 11.05 4.21
N PHE A 96 -6.24 10.22 3.63
CA PHE A 96 -6.58 8.93 3.05
C PHE A 96 -7.18 7.99 4.10
N GLU A 97 -6.52 7.79 5.23
CA GLU A 97 -7.00 6.87 6.29
C GLU A 97 -8.39 7.28 6.82
N LYS A 98 -8.58 8.58 7.07
CA LYS A 98 -9.88 9.12 7.49
C LYS A 98 -10.96 8.89 6.43
N THR A 99 -10.61 9.06 5.16
CA THR A 99 -11.54 8.86 4.05
C THR A 99 -11.86 7.38 3.86
N LEU A 100 -10.88 6.50 4.01
CA LEU A 100 -11.02 5.05 3.91
C LEU A 100 -12.03 4.52 4.93
N VAL A 101 -11.95 4.96 6.19
CA VAL A 101 -12.92 4.58 7.23
C VAL A 101 -14.34 4.99 6.84
N LYS A 102 -14.52 6.23 6.37
CA LYS A 102 -15.83 6.71 5.88
C LYS A 102 -16.32 5.87 4.70
N LEU A 103 -15.41 5.52 3.80
CA LEU A 103 -15.71 4.77 2.60
C LEU A 103 -16.15 3.35 2.90
N LYS A 104 -15.43 2.63 3.77
CA LYS A 104 -15.82 1.31 4.29
C LYS A 104 -17.22 1.34 4.90
N ASN A 105 -17.51 2.36 5.71
CA ASN A 105 -18.83 2.52 6.34
C ASN A 105 -19.94 2.81 5.34
N LYS A 106 -19.70 3.63 4.32
CA LYS A 106 -20.68 3.86 3.25
C LYS A 106 -20.87 2.63 2.38
N PHE A 107 -19.80 1.91 2.08
CA PHE A 107 -19.88 0.68 1.30
C PHE A 107 -20.67 -0.43 2.02
N ARG A 108 -20.52 -0.56 3.34
CA ARG A 108 -21.38 -1.45 4.17
C ARG A 108 -22.87 -1.20 3.94
N THR A 109 -23.29 0.05 3.81
CA THR A 109 -24.71 0.38 3.55
C THR A 109 -25.19 -0.07 2.17
N ILE A 110 -24.29 -0.09 1.17
CA ILE A 110 -24.58 -0.63 -0.17
C ILE A 110 -24.77 -2.15 -0.07
N LEU A 111 -23.89 -2.86 0.64
CA LEU A 111 -23.99 -4.31 0.82
C LEU A 111 -25.31 -4.70 1.51
N ILE A 112 -25.70 -3.97 2.57
CA ILE A 112 -26.98 -4.20 3.26
C ILE A 112 -28.18 -3.94 2.34
N ALA A 113 -28.14 -2.86 1.56
CA ALA A 113 -29.20 -2.55 0.60
C ALA A 113 -29.31 -3.64 -0.48
N LEU A 114 -28.17 -4.08 -1.02
CA LEU A 114 -28.09 -5.16 -2.01
C LEU A 114 -28.66 -6.48 -1.48
N GLN A 115 -28.29 -6.86 -0.26
CA GLN A 115 -28.83 -8.07 0.38
C GLN A 115 -30.36 -8.03 0.50
N ARG A 116 -30.93 -6.89 0.88
CA ARG A 116 -32.39 -6.71 0.96
C ARG A 116 -33.07 -6.83 -0.40
N LEU A 117 -32.43 -6.37 -1.46
CA LEU A 117 -32.96 -6.43 -2.83
C LEU A 117 -32.93 -7.85 -3.40
N ILE A 118 -31.91 -8.65 -3.05
CA ILE A 118 -31.72 -10.01 -3.58
C ILE A 118 -32.66 -11.04 -2.90
N LYS A 119 -33.40 -10.68 -1.85
CA LYS A 119 -34.47 -11.49 -1.19
C LYS A 119 -34.14 -12.98 -1.06
N ASP A 120 -33.07 -13.31 -0.36
CA ASP A 120 -32.71 -14.71 -0.08
C ASP A 120 -32.42 -14.87 1.41
N GLU A 121 -33.47 -15.07 2.21
CA GLU A 121 -33.40 -15.23 3.68
C GLU A 121 -32.54 -16.42 4.12
N LYS A 122 -32.25 -17.37 3.21
CA LYS A 122 -31.45 -18.56 3.49
C LYS A 122 -29.95 -18.36 3.26
N LYS A 123 -29.51 -17.24 2.68
CA LYS A 123 -28.09 -16.96 2.44
C LYS A 123 -27.45 -16.19 3.59
N LYS A 124 -26.17 -16.48 3.80
CA LYS A 124 -25.31 -15.78 4.76
C LYS A 124 -25.33 -14.27 4.46
N SER A 125 -25.37 -13.45 5.52
CA SER A 125 -25.37 -11.99 5.42
C SER A 125 -24.20 -11.49 4.59
N LEU A 126 -24.44 -10.55 3.67
CA LEU A 126 -23.39 -9.95 2.85
C LEU A 126 -22.66 -8.90 3.70
N THR A 127 -21.57 -9.32 4.35
CA THR A 127 -20.78 -8.44 5.21
C THR A 127 -19.60 -7.84 4.46
N PHE A 128 -19.03 -6.77 5.03
CA PHE A 128 -17.85 -6.15 4.45
C PHE A 128 -16.61 -7.03 4.57
N GLU A 129 -16.55 -7.85 5.60
CA GLU A 129 -15.46 -8.78 5.86
C GLU A 129 -15.42 -9.86 4.77
N MET A 130 -16.59 -10.37 4.32
CA MET A 130 -16.65 -11.27 3.17
C MET A 130 -16.13 -10.61 1.89
N PHE A 131 -16.41 -9.31 1.70
CA PHE A 131 -15.85 -8.55 0.58
C PHE A 131 -14.34 -8.38 0.71
N GLU A 132 -13.81 -8.08 1.90
CA GLU A 132 -12.37 -7.99 2.15
C GLU A 132 -11.65 -9.34 1.92
N ASP A 133 -12.28 -10.46 2.28
CA ASP A 133 -11.72 -11.80 2.05
C ASP A 133 -11.60 -12.10 0.56
N VAL A 134 -12.66 -11.80 -0.23
CA VAL A 134 -12.62 -11.93 -1.69
C VAL A 134 -11.60 -10.97 -2.29
N SER A 135 -11.55 -9.73 -1.80
CA SER A 135 -10.56 -8.74 -2.23
C SER A 135 -9.13 -9.25 -2.04
N ARG A 136 -8.87 -9.88 -0.90
CA ARG A 136 -7.56 -10.46 -0.55
C ARG A 136 -7.24 -11.67 -1.42
N ALA A 137 -8.21 -12.54 -1.66
CA ALA A 137 -8.05 -13.68 -2.55
C ALA A 137 -7.71 -13.25 -3.99
N ILE A 138 -8.36 -12.19 -4.50
CA ILE A 138 -8.11 -11.62 -5.84
C ILE A 138 -6.76 -10.91 -5.90
N ALA A 139 -6.43 -10.12 -4.89
CA ALA A 139 -5.15 -9.41 -4.81
C ALA A 139 -3.96 -10.39 -4.65
N GLY A 140 -4.24 -11.63 -4.24
CA GLY A 140 -3.26 -12.61 -3.83
C GLY A 140 -2.72 -12.31 -2.42
N GLU A 141 -1.98 -13.26 -1.86
CA GLU A 141 -1.06 -12.95 -0.78
C GLU A 141 0.06 -12.09 -1.35
N ILE A 142 -0.18 -10.78 -1.49
CA ILE A 142 0.92 -9.84 -1.49
C ILE A 142 1.44 -9.92 -0.07
N LYS A 143 2.40 -10.84 0.16
CA LYS A 143 3.33 -10.85 1.28
C LYS A 143 4.17 -9.59 1.18
N GLY A 144 3.52 -8.46 1.33
CA GLY A 144 4.21 -7.23 1.56
C GLY A 144 4.85 -7.34 2.92
N PHE A 145 6.05 -6.79 3.05
CA PHE A 145 6.60 -6.45 4.35
C PHE A 145 5.53 -5.66 5.10
N VAL A 146 4.81 -6.33 6.01
CA VAL A 146 4.01 -5.68 7.01
C VAL A 146 5.05 -5.01 7.88
N GLU A 147 5.03 -3.68 7.98
CA GLU A 147 5.76 -3.03 9.05
C GLU A 147 5.22 -3.57 10.36
N ASP A 148 5.92 -4.54 10.95
CA ASP A 148 5.88 -4.68 12.38
C ASP A 148 6.29 -3.29 12.92
N ASP A 149 5.44 -2.69 13.76
CA ASP A 149 5.65 -1.38 14.42
C ASP A 149 7.02 -1.26 15.14
N GLU A 150 7.77 -2.36 15.28
CA GLU A 150 9.17 -2.36 15.72
C GLU A 150 10.17 -1.81 14.68
N SER A 151 9.90 -1.99 13.39
CA SER A 151 10.84 -1.68 12.30
C SER A 151 11.02 -0.16 12.09
N THR A 152 9.96 0.62 12.28
CA THR A 152 9.98 2.10 12.30
C THR A 152 10.77 2.65 13.48
N LYS A 153 10.75 1.99 14.64
CA LYS A 153 11.61 2.37 15.79
C LYS A 153 13.09 2.06 15.55
N LYS A 154 13.39 0.93 14.89
CA LYS A 154 14.78 0.52 14.60
C LYS A 154 15.45 1.42 13.55
N LYS A 155 14.75 1.83 12.48
CA LYS A 155 15.30 2.76 11.48
C LYS A 155 15.68 4.12 12.07
N SER A 156 14.83 4.68 12.94
CA SER A 156 15.10 5.95 13.63
C SER A 156 16.34 5.90 14.55
N THR A 157 16.61 4.74 15.16
CA THR A 157 17.75 4.58 16.08
C THR A 157 19.07 4.34 15.34
N GLN A 158 19.03 3.66 14.18
CA GLN A 158 20.23 3.36 13.40
C GLN A 158 20.76 4.59 12.64
N ASP A 159 19.90 5.46 12.12
CA ASP A 159 20.31 6.73 11.50
C ASP A 159 20.90 7.72 12.53
N GLN A 160 20.49 7.65 13.80
CA GLN A 160 21.08 8.48 14.86
C GLN A 160 22.42 7.95 15.39
N ALA A 161 22.71 6.66 15.20
CA ALA A 161 23.93 6.03 15.69
C ALA A 161 25.16 6.20 14.77
N GLN A 162 24.97 6.67 13.52
CA GLN A 162 26.07 6.93 12.57
C GLN A 162 26.50 8.40 12.49
N SER A 163 26.01 9.25 13.38
CA SER A 163 26.35 10.67 13.44
C SER A 163 27.08 11.05 14.73
N TRP A 164 28.10 10.27 15.12
CA TRP A 164 29.14 10.65 16.10
C TRP A 164 30.46 9.97 15.76
#